data_AF-A0A3B0RNN0-F1
#
_entry.id   AF-A0A3B0RNN0-F1
#
_cell.length_a   1.000
_cell.length_b   1.000
_cell.length_c   1.000
_cell.angle_alpha   90.00
_cell.angle_beta   90.00
_cell.angle_gamma   90.00
#
_symmetry.space_group_name_H-M   'P 1'
#
loop_
_entity.id
_entity.type
_entity.pdbx_description
1 polymer ?
#
loop_
_entity_poly.entity_id
_entity_poly.type
_entity_poly.pdbx_seq_one_letter_code
_entity_poly.pdbx_strand_id
1 'polypeptide(L)'
;MFKQLSLLNNSQVDEIKAIASNANFVDGKISNPHSKVKNNLQLHDLEAYNKTSKILNDALMSNPEFTDFAFPEKIAPPLITRYQPGMHYGLHADSAIIPLPDGPIRSDISC
;
A
#
# COMPACT_ATOMS: atom_id res chain seq x y z
N MET A 1 13.91 9.04 -16.83
CA MET A 1 14.60 9.29 -15.54
C MET A 1 13.54 9.19 -14.47
N PHE A 2 13.69 8.29 -13.50
CA PHE A 2 12.76 8.16 -12.38
C PHE A 2 13.38 8.81 -11.15
N LYS A 3 12.58 9.50 -10.34
CA LYS A 3 13.04 10.11 -9.10
C LYS A 3 12.59 9.24 -7.92
N GLN A 4 13.53 8.96 -7.03
CA GLN A 4 13.24 8.26 -5.78
C GLN A 4 13.14 9.29 -4.65
N LEU A 5 12.00 9.32 -3.97
CA LEU A 5 11.79 10.16 -2.79
C LEU A 5 12.12 9.36 -1.53
N SER A 6 12.83 10.00 -0.59
CA SER A 6 13.04 9.43 0.74
C SER A 6 11.88 9.85 1.64
N LEU A 7 10.84 9.03 1.68
CA LEU A 7 9.61 9.33 2.44
C LEU A 7 9.71 8.93 3.92
N LEU A 8 10.22 7.73 4.20
CA LEU A 8 10.31 7.18 5.55
C LEU A 8 11.74 7.26 6.07
N ASN A 9 11.89 7.63 7.34
CA ASN A 9 13.17 7.50 8.05
C ASN A 9 13.38 6.07 8.56
N ASN A 10 14.60 5.76 9.00
CA ASN A 10 14.96 4.41 9.47
C ASN A 10 14.07 3.92 10.63
N SER A 11 13.74 4.79 11.58
CA SER A 11 12.88 4.43 12.72
C SER A 11 11.48 4.03 12.27
N GLN A 12 10.90 4.75 11.31
CA GLN A 12 9.58 4.43 10.74
C GLN A 12 9.62 3.11 9.96
N VAL A 13 10.69 2.89 9.19
CA VAL A 13 10.89 1.63 8.46
C VAL A 13 11.00 0.46 9.43
N ASP A 14 11.76 0.60 10.51
CA ASP A 14 11.94 -0.44 11.52
C ASP A 14 10.65 -0.72 12.29
N GLU A 15 9.87 0.33 12.61
CA GLU A 15 8.55 0.18 13.22
C GLU A 15 7.58 -0.59 12.29
N ILE A 16 7.50 -0.22 11.01
CA ILE A 16 6.65 -0.92 10.04
C ILE A 16 7.07 -2.38 9.89
N LYS A 17 8.38 -2.67 9.86
CA LYS A 17 8.90 -4.05 9.81
C LYS A 17 8.53 -4.85 11.05
N ALA A 18 8.64 -4.26 12.24
CA ALA A 18 8.28 -4.92 13.49
C ALA A 18 6.77 -5.20 13.60
N ILE A 19 5.93 -4.28 13.11
CA ILE A 19 4.48 -4.51 13.01
C ILE A 19 4.22 -5.66 12.03
N ALA A 20 4.80 -5.59 10.83
CA ALA A 20 4.59 -6.59 9.79
C ALA A 20 5.08 -7.99 10.24
N SER A 21 6.15 -8.11 11.02
CA SER A 21 6.66 -9.42 11.48
C SER A 21 5.70 -10.13 12.44
N ASN A 22 4.89 -9.39 13.19
CA ASN A 22 3.98 -9.93 14.20
C ASN A 22 2.52 -10.03 13.73
N ALA A 23 2.18 -9.34 12.64
CA ALA A 23 0.81 -9.30 12.13
C ALA A 23 0.45 -10.50 11.26
N ASN A 24 -0.85 -10.75 11.14
CA ASN A 24 -1.40 -11.81 10.30
C ASN A 24 -1.43 -11.41 8.82
N PHE A 25 -1.08 -12.37 7.97
CA PHE A 25 -1.12 -12.23 6.51
C PHE A 25 -1.96 -13.35 5.91
N VAL A 26 -2.76 -13.04 4.90
CA VAL A 26 -3.63 -13.99 4.18
C VAL A 26 -3.29 -13.99 2.69
N ASP A 27 -3.85 -14.93 1.92
CA ASP A 27 -3.74 -14.92 0.45
C ASP A 27 -4.23 -13.58 -0.12
N GLY A 28 -3.36 -12.90 -0.85
CA GLY A 28 -3.66 -11.57 -1.39
C GLY A 28 -4.73 -11.57 -2.49
N LYS A 29 -5.17 -12.73 -3.00
CA LYS A 29 -6.37 -12.83 -3.84
C LYS A 29 -7.64 -12.35 -3.13
N ILE A 30 -7.64 -12.18 -1.81
CA ILE A 30 -8.75 -11.54 -1.09
C ILE A 30 -9.15 -10.16 -1.68
N SER A 31 -8.20 -9.40 -2.24
CA SER A 31 -8.46 -8.10 -2.89
C SER A 31 -8.51 -8.14 -4.42
N ASN A 32 -8.25 -9.30 -5.03
CA ASN A 32 -8.45 -9.52 -6.48
C ASN A 32 -8.71 -11.02 -6.75
N PRO A 33 -9.92 -11.52 -6.41
CA PRO A 33 -10.20 -12.95 -6.30
C PRO A 33 -10.14 -13.70 -7.64
N HIS A 34 -10.32 -12.99 -8.75
CA HIS A 34 -10.28 -13.58 -10.10
C HIS A 34 -8.91 -13.49 -10.76
N SER A 35 -7.92 -12.92 -10.09
CA SER A 35 -6.57 -12.81 -10.64
C SER A 35 -5.90 -14.18 -10.74
N LYS A 36 -5.45 -14.50 -11.95
CA LYS A 36 -4.61 -15.68 -12.22
C LYS A 36 -3.12 -15.40 -12.04
N VAL A 37 -2.75 -14.13 -11.89
CA VAL A 37 -1.36 -13.67 -11.87
C VAL A 37 -0.95 -13.10 -10.51
N LYS A 38 -1.88 -13.05 -9.54
CA LYS A 38 -1.60 -12.63 -8.16
C LYS A 38 -1.27 -13.83 -7.30
N ASN A 39 -0.03 -13.89 -6.84
CA ASN A 39 0.49 -14.85 -5.88
C ASN A 39 1.32 -14.09 -4.85
N ASN A 40 0.66 -13.54 -3.85
CA ASN A 40 1.30 -12.82 -2.75
C ASN A 40 0.49 -12.99 -1.46
N LEU A 41 1.03 -12.47 -0.38
CA LEU A 41 0.31 -12.36 0.88
C LEU A 41 -0.06 -10.89 1.12
N GLN A 42 -1.18 -10.67 1.80
CA GLN A 42 -1.68 -9.35 2.16
C GLN A 42 -1.90 -9.27 3.67
N LEU A 43 -1.52 -8.16 4.28
CA LEU A 43 -1.78 -7.89 5.69
C LEU A 43 -3.29 -7.99 5.98
N HIS A 44 -3.65 -8.73 7.01
CA HIS A 44 -5.03 -8.97 7.44
C HIS A 44 -5.13 -8.88 8.96
N ASP A 45 -4.77 -7.70 9.45
CA ASP A 45 -4.81 -7.31 10.85
C ASP A 45 -5.18 -5.83 10.89
N LEU A 46 -6.32 -5.50 11.50
CA LEU A 46 -6.90 -4.15 11.43
C LEU A 46 -6.04 -3.12 12.17
N GLU A 47 -5.50 -3.48 13.33
CA GLU A 47 -4.68 -2.57 14.12
C GLU A 47 -3.35 -2.30 13.41
N ALA A 48 -2.70 -3.36 12.95
CA ALA A 48 -1.47 -3.26 12.16
C ALA A 48 -1.69 -2.43 10.90
N TYR A 49 -2.78 -2.70 10.15
CA TYR A 49 -3.13 -1.97 8.93
C TYR A 49 -3.32 -0.48 9.19
N ASN A 50 -4.15 -0.12 10.17
CA ASN A 50 -4.41 1.28 10.51
C ASN A 50 -3.12 2.00 10.90
N LYS A 51 -2.26 1.34 11.71
CA LYS A 51 -1.02 1.93 12.18
C LYS A 51 -0.01 2.15 11.05
N THR A 52 0.23 1.14 10.22
CA THR A 52 1.19 1.25 9.11
C THR A 52 0.70 2.19 8.02
N SER A 53 -0.61 2.17 7.74
CA SER A 53 -1.27 3.09 6.82
C SER A 53 -1.09 4.53 7.29
N LYS A 54 -1.30 4.81 8.58
CA LYS A 54 -1.11 6.15 9.15
C LYS A 54 0.34 6.64 8.99
N ILE A 55 1.33 5.81 9.34
CA ILE A 55 2.75 6.19 9.23
C ILE A 55 3.09 6.61 7.79
N LEU A 56 2.69 5.82 6.80
CA LEU A 56 3.00 6.11 5.40
C LEU A 56 2.19 7.31 4.88
N ASN A 57 0.91 7.44 5.26
CA ASN A 57 0.10 8.57 4.85
C ASN A 57 0.65 9.89 5.41
N ASP A 58 1.04 9.93 6.69
CA ASP A 58 1.65 11.11 7.30
C ASP A 58 2.98 11.47 6.60
N ALA A 59 3.78 10.48 6.20
CA ALA A 59 5.02 10.68 5.45
C ALA A 59 4.79 11.22 4.03
N LEU A 60 3.75 10.73 3.33
CA LEU A 60 3.36 11.24 2.02
C LEU A 60 2.90 12.69 2.11
N MET A 61 1.98 12.99 3.02
CA MET A 61 1.40 14.33 3.16
C MET A 61 2.36 15.37 3.74
N SER A 62 3.42 14.95 4.43
CA SER A 62 4.48 15.85 4.92
C SER A 62 5.60 16.09 3.91
N ASN A 63 5.57 15.44 2.75
CA ASN A 63 6.58 15.61 1.70
C ASN A 63 6.08 16.60 0.64
N PRO A 64 6.62 17.84 0.56
CA PRO A 64 6.17 18.85 -0.40
C PRO A 64 6.28 18.39 -1.85
N GLU A 65 7.32 17.62 -2.17
CA GLU A 65 7.51 17.13 -3.53
C GLU A 65 6.47 16.08 -3.92
N PHE A 66 6.00 15.25 -2.98
CA PHE A 66 4.85 14.40 -3.25
C PHE A 66 3.59 15.24 -3.48
N THR A 67 3.29 16.20 -2.60
CA THR A 67 2.06 16.99 -2.69
C THR A 67 2.00 17.88 -3.95
N ASP A 68 3.14 18.43 -4.36
CA ASP A 68 3.25 19.37 -5.49
C ASP A 68 3.15 18.67 -6.86
N PHE A 69 3.33 17.35 -6.92
CA PHE A 69 3.31 16.60 -8.18
C PHE A 69 2.19 15.55 -8.24
N ALA A 70 1.76 15.00 -7.10
CA ALA A 70 0.66 14.04 -7.05
C ALA A 70 -0.71 14.72 -6.90
N PHE A 71 -0.78 15.96 -6.41
CA PHE A 71 -2.02 16.70 -6.15
C PHE A 71 -3.11 15.85 -5.47
N PRO A 72 -2.82 15.21 -4.31
CA PRO A 72 -3.69 14.20 -3.75
C PRO A 72 -5.05 14.79 -3.31
N GLU A 73 -6.15 14.33 -3.92
CA GLU A 73 -7.52 14.61 -3.44
C GLU A 73 -7.92 13.63 -2.33
N LYS A 74 -7.70 12.33 -2.58
CA LYS A 74 -7.87 11.23 -1.61
C LYS A 74 -6.79 10.18 -1.83
N ILE A 75 -6.40 9.51 -0.74
CA ILE A 75 -5.42 8.43 -0.76
C ILE A 75 -6.10 7.16 -0.25
N ALA A 76 -6.07 6.09 -1.04
CA ALA A 76 -6.44 4.75 -0.57
C ALA A 76 -5.51 4.40 0.61
N PRO A 77 -6.02 3.97 1.77
CA PRO A 77 -5.14 3.74 2.92
C PRO A 77 -4.06 2.70 2.57
N PRO A 78 -2.77 3.03 2.71
CA PRO A 78 -1.71 2.15 2.23
C PRO A 78 -1.71 0.77 2.91
N LEU A 79 -1.57 -0.27 2.09
CA LEU A 79 -1.64 -1.67 2.51
C LEU A 79 -0.31 -2.39 2.31
N ILE A 80 0.10 -3.17 3.32
CA ILE A 80 1.30 -4.00 3.21
C ILE A 80 0.97 -5.30 2.47
N THR A 81 1.77 -5.60 1.45
CA THR A 81 1.83 -6.91 0.80
C THR A 81 3.18 -7.56 1.06
N ARG A 82 3.22 -8.89 1.12
CA ARG A 82 4.42 -9.68 1.37
C ARG A 82 4.63 -10.66 0.24
N TYR A 83 5.88 -10.74 -0.20
CA TYR A 83 6.34 -11.68 -1.21
C TYR A 83 7.48 -12.52 -0.63
N GLN A 84 7.36 -13.83 -0.79
CA GLN A 84 8.43 -14.80 -0.50
C GLN A 84 9.04 -15.30 -1.82
N PRO A 85 10.19 -15.99 -1.81
CA PRO A 85 10.75 -16.57 -3.03
C PRO A 85 9.71 -17.38 -3.82
N GLY A 86 9.52 -17.04 -5.10
CA GLY A 86 8.54 -17.65 -6.00
C GLY A 86 7.16 -16.94 -6.08
N MET A 87 6.86 -16.05 -5.13
CA MET A 87 5.66 -15.19 -5.18
C MET A 87 5.83 -14.07 -6.21
N HIS A 88 4.72 -13.63 -6.81
CA HIS A 88 4.70 -12.58 -7.81
C HIS A 88 3.30 -11.97 -7.94
N TYR A 89 3.23 -10.76 -8.48
CA TYR A 89 2.00 -10.23 -9.06
C TYR A 89 2.32 -9.85 -10.51
N GLY A 90 1.90 -10.70 -11.44
CA GLY A 90 2.22 -10.54 -12.87
C GLY A 90 1.58 -9.29 -13.46
N LEU A 91 1.93 -8.98 -14.72
CA LEU A 91 1.47 -7.80 -15.44
C LEU A 91 -0.06 -7.67 -15.41
N HIS A 92 -0.55 -6.52 -14.94
CA HIS A 92 -1.97 -6.20 -14.86
C HIS A 92 -2.17 -4.68 -14.89
N ALA A 93 -3.42 -4.25 -15.11
CA ALA A 93 -3.86 -2.89 -14.85
C ALA A 93 -4.60 -2.85 -13.50
N ASP A 94 -4.47 -1.75 -12.79
CA ASP A 94 -5.25 -1.50 -11.56
C ASP A 94 -6.71 -1.21 -11.88
N SER A 95 -7.58 -1.44 -10.88
CA SER A 95 -8.98 -1.06 -10.97
C SER A 95 -9.12 0.46 -11.04
N ALA A 96 -9.78 0.96 -12.08
CA ALA A 96 -10.02 2.40 -12.25
C ALA A 96 -10.80 3.04 -11.08
N ILE A 97 -11.64 2.25 -10.39
CA ILE A 97 -12.42 2.67 -9.23
C ILE A 97 -12.15 1.71 -8.07
N ILE A 98 -11.72 2.24 -6.92
CA ILE A 98 -11.47 1.49 -5.70
C ILE A 98 -12.62 1.75 -4.71
N PRO A 99 -13.39 0.73 -4.31
CA PRO A 99 -14.43 0.89 -3.30
C PRO A 99 -13.80 1.04 -1.91
N LEU A 100 -14.18 2.10 -1.19
CA LEU A 100 -13.80 2.33 0.20
C LEU A 100 -15.06 2.57 1.05
N PRO A 101 -14.98 2.40 2.40
CA PRO A 101 -16.12 2.64 3.29
C PRO A 101 -16.74 4.04 3.15
N ASP A 102 -15.90 5.06 2.92
CA ASP A 102 -16.33 6.47 2.79
C ASP A 102 -16.71 6.86 1.35
N GLY A 103 -16.89 5.87 0.47
CA GLY A 103 -17.23 6.03 -0.93
C GLY A 103 -16.07 5.68 -1.87
N PRO A 104 -16.37 5.38 -3.14
CA PRO A 104 -15.36 4.98 -4.11
C PRO A 104 -14.41 6.14 -4.44
N ILE A 105 -13.16 5.79 -4.75
CA ILE A 105 -12.15 6.72 -5.27
C ILE A 105 -11.72 6.29 -6.67
N ARG A 106 -11.35 7.26 -7.51
CA ARG A 106 -10.76 7.00 -8.83
C ARG A 106 -9.25 6.80 -8.65
N SER A 107 -8.69 5.74 -9.24
CA SER A 107 -7.25 5.48 -9.22
C SER A 107 -6.55 6.29 -10.31
N ASP A 108 -6.17 7.53 -9.97
CA ASP A 108 -5.46 8.44 -10.89
C ASP A 108 -3.95 8.18 -10.92
N ILE A 109 -3.39 7.88 -9.76
CA ILE A 109 -1.97 7.61 -9.55
C ILE A 109 -1.87 6.37 -8.67
N SER A 110 -1.04 5.42 -9.08
CA SER A 110 -0.62 4.28 -8.27
C SER A 110 0.85 4.44 -7.85
N CYS A 111 1.19 3.91 -6.69
CA CYS A 111 2.54 3.86 -6.13
C CYS A 111 3.10 2.43 -6.13
#